data_AF-A0A3N5GRY8-F1
#
_entry.id   AF-A0A3N5GRY8-F1
#
_cell.length_a   1.000
_cell.length_b   1.000
_cell.length_c   1.000
_cell.angle_alpha   90.00
_cell.angle_beta   90.00
_cell.angle_gamma   90.00
#
_symmetry.space_group_name_H-M   'P 1'
#
loop_
_entity.id
_entity.type
_entity.pdbx_description
1 polymer ?
#
loop_
_entity_poly.entity_id
_entity_poly.type
_entity_poly.pdbx_seq_one_letter_code
_entity_poly.pdbx_strand_id
1 'polypeptide(L)'
;VQFSADFGDDRTLDAIAAGLERIAASTGCGVALFRAGAAPWHDDIECLHRVASRMPAASVKVFESLDVWDICALVASARAYCGSSLHGRIVAVAFARPRVNLRHPGSGDRCTRQSAFAQTWEPAGVPATVGVEAIAEGIDRALAANQASLEHTARRLASHCRHGFEAIGARLT
;
A
#
# COMPACT_ATOMS: atom_id res chain seq x y z
N VAL A 1 5.93 -2.73 1.31
CA VAL A 1 5.87 -1.26 1.38
C VAL A 1 6.30 -0.70 0.04
N GLN A 2 5.63 0.33 -0.47
CA GLN A 2 5.93 0.93 -1.76
C GLN A 2 5.72 2.45 -1.70
N PHE A 3 6.57 3.24 -2.32
CA PHE A 3 6.39 4.69 -2.46
C PHE A 3 7.07 5.20 -3.74
N SER A 4 6.61 6.36 -4.24
CA SER A 4 7.15 6.98 -5.46
C SER A 4 8.45 7.71 -5.17
N ALA A 5 9.22 8.02 -6.22
CA ALA A 5 10.47 8.77 -6.12
C ALA A 5 10.31 10.15 -5.43
N ASP A 6 9.11 10.74 -5.47
CA ASP A 6 8.84 12.03 -4.82
C ASP A 6 9.09 12.03 -3.30
N PHE A 7 9.10 10.86 -2.66
CA PHE A 7 9.43 10.71 -1.23
C PHE A 7 10.94 10.71 -0.94
N GLY A 8 11.78 10.92 -1.96
CA GLY A 8 13.22 10.66 -1.93
C GLY A 8 14.08 11.62 -1.10
N ASP A 9 13.52 12.66 -0.47
CA ASP A 9 14.30 13.51 0.44
C ASP A 9 14.68 12.77 1.73
N ASP A 10 15.88 13.03 2.26
CA ASP A 10 16.43 12.25 3.38
C ASP A 10 15.53 12.27 4.61
N ARG A 11 14.90 13.41 4.92
CA ARG A 11 14.02 13.52 6.09
C ARG A 11 12.79 12.61 5.95
N THR A 12 12.19 12.57 4.75
CA THR A 12 11.08 11.67 4.47
C THR A 12 11.51 10.20 4.55
N LEU A 13 12.67 9.84 3.99
CA LEU A 13 13.18 8.47 4.06
C LEU A 13 13.52 8.03 5.49
N ASP A 14 14.06 8.93 6.32
CA ASP A 14 14.34 8.69 7.75
C ASP A 14 13.03 8.41 8.51
N ALA A 15 11.99 9.21 8.27
CA ALA A 15 10.68 9.02 8.89
C ALA A 15 10.04 7.69 8.47
N ILE A 16 10.17 7.32 7.18
CA ILE A 16 9.72 6.02 6.67
C ILE A 16 10.46 4.88 7.39
N ALA A 17 11.80 4.90 7.41
CA ALA A 17 12.60 3.87 8.05
C ALA A 17 12.24 3.70 9.53
N ALA A 18 12.14 4.79 10.29
CA ALA A 18 11.77 4.77 11.70
C ALA A 18 10.34 4.22 11.93
N GLY A 19 9.39 4.54 11.06
CA GLY A 19 8.04 3.97 11.12
C GLY A 19 8.03 2.46 10.84
N LEU A 20 8.80 2.03 9.85
CA LEU A 20 8.90 0.62 9.45
C LEU A 20 9.65 -0.24 10.47
N GLU A 21 10.67 0.31 11.12
CA GLU A 21 11.38 -0.40 12.18
C GLU A 21 10.48 -0.64 13.40
N ARG A 22 9.72 0.39 13.84
CA ARG A 22 8.77 0.25 14.95
C ARG A 22 7.71 -0.82 14.69
N ILE A 23 7.16 -0.87 13.47
CA ILE A 23 6.14 -1.86 13.14
C ILE A 23 6.76 -3.26 13.00
N ALA A 24 7.96 -3.39 12.43
CA ALA A 24 8.66 -4.67 12.34
C ALA A 24 8.95 -5.24 13.73
N ALA A 25 9.43 -4.40 14.67
CA ALA A 25 9.72 -4.79 16.03
C ALA A 25 8.46 -5.23 16.82
N SER A 26 7.35 -4.49 16.70
CA SER A 26 6.12 -4.79 17.44
C SER A 26 5.33 -5.97 16.88
N THR A 27 5.43 -6.23 15.58
CA THR A 27 4.67 -7.31 14.91
C THR A 27 5.48 -8.58 14.64
N GLY A 28 6.81 -8.51 14.75
CA GLY A 28 7.73 -9.57 14.33
C GLY A 28 7.76 -9.82 12.82
N CYS A 29 7.16 -8.93 12.02
CA CYS A 29 7.09 -9.08 10.56
C CYS A 29 8.32 -8.47 9.87
N GLY A 30 8.80 -9.13 8.82
CA GLY A 30 9.75 -8.54 7.88
C GLY A 30 9.10 -7.53 6.94
N VAL A 31 9.90 -6.59 6.45
CA VAL A 31 9.49 -5.53 5.51
C VAL A 31 10.02 -5.85 4.12
N ALA A 32 9.13 -6.05 3.16
CA ALA A 32 9.48 -6.08 1.74
C ALA A 32 9.25 -4.70 1.11
N LEU A 33 10.32 -4.03 0.68
CA LEU A 33 10.27 -2.80 -0.12
C LEU A 33 10.19 -3.18 -1.59
N PHE A 34 9.27 -2.60 -2.35
CA PHE A 34 9.10 -2.95 -3.77
C PHE A 34 8.64 -1.74 -4.59
N ARG A 35 8.83 -1.84 -5.91
CA ARG A 35 8.32 -0.88 -6.89
C ARG A 35 7.00 -1.39 -7.47
N ALA A 36 5.98 -0.54 -7.57
CA ALA A 36 4.77 -0.85 -8.31
C ALA A 36 4.98 -0.79 -9.84
N GLY A 37 6.08 -0.18 -10.29
CA GLY A 37 6.51 -0.12 -11.69
C GLY A 37 7.81 0.68 -11.83
N ALA A 38 8.49 0.54 -12.98
CA ALA A 38 9.80 1.17 -13.25
C ALA A 38 9.81 2.10 -14.47
N ALA A 39 8.65 2.57 -14.93
CA ALA A 39 8.63 3.60 -15.96
C ALA A 39 9.40 4.84 -15.46
N PRO A 40 10.12 5.56 -16.33
CA PRO A 40 10.82 6.79 -15.94
C PRO A 40 9.87 7.69 -15.13
N TRP A 41 10.36 8.33 -14.07
CA TRP A 41 9.59 9.18 -13.14
C TRP A 41 8.64 8.44 -12.15
N HIS A 42 8.62 7.11 -12.13
CA HIS A 42 7.88 6.32 -11.11
C HIS A 42 8.77 5.92 -9.91
N ASP A 43 8.46 4.81 -9.25
CA ASP A 43 9.15 4.33 -8.05
C ASP A 43 10.64 4.08 -8.35
N ASP A 44 11.49 4.91 -7.74
CA ASP A 44 12.94 4.80 -7.87
C ASP A 44 13.50 3.75 -6.90
N ILE A 45 14.23 2.79 -7.46
CA ILE A 45 14.85 1.71 -6.69
C ILE A 45 15.91 2.24 -5.72
N GLU A 46 16.60 3.34 -6.05
CA GLU A 46 17.60 3.93 -5.17
C GLU A 46 16.98 4.42 -3.87
N CYS A 47 15.78 5.01 -3.93
CA CYS A 47 15.05 5.42 -2.74
C CYS A 47 14.70 4.22 -1.84
N LEU A 48 14.39 3.05 -2.42
CA LEU A 48 14.14 1.83 -1.64
C LEU A 48 15.40 1.31 -0.96
N HIS A 49 16.54 1.27 -1.67
CA HIS A 49 17.82 0.89 -1.06
C HIS A 49 18.24 1.85 0.04
N ARG A 50 18.00 3.15 -0.14
CA ARG A 50 18.26 4.19 0.87
C ARG A 50 17.41 3.98 2.13
N VAL A 51 16.15 3.56 2.03
CA VAL A 51 15.36 3.17 3.22
C VAL A 51 15.90 1.88 3.84
N ALA A 52 16.22 0.87 3.02
CA ALA A 52 16.75 -0.39 3.52
C ALA A 52 18.07 -0.21 4.31
N SER A 53 18.95 0.69 3.87
CA SER A 53 20.22 0.97 4.55
C SER A 53 20.06 1.70 5.89
N ARG A 54 18.88 2.25 6.19
CA ARG A 54 18.54 2.91 7.46
C ARG A 54 17.89 1.97 8.48
N MET A 55 17.64 0.72 8.10
CA MET A 55 16.97 -0.28 8.93
C MET A 55 17.92 -1.46 9.24
N PRO A 56 17.67 -2.23 10.31
CA PRO A 56 18.39 -3.47 10.54
C PRO A 56 18.21 -4.45 9.37
N ALA A 57 19.31 -4.96 8.80
CA ALA A 57 19.28 -5.80 7.58
C ALA A 57 18.40 -7.06 7.72
N ALA A 58 18.26 -7.60 8.94
CA ALA A 58 17.39 -8.76 9.19
C ALA A 58 15.88 -8.45 9.07
N SER A 59 15.51 -7.16 9.13
CA SER A 59 14.10 -6.71 9.16
C SER A 59 13.57 -6.26 7.81
N VAL A 60 14.43 -6.06 6.80
CA VAL A 60 14.05 -5.46 5.52
C VAL A 60 14.69 -6.16 4.33
N LYS A 61 13.95 -6.27 3.23
CA LYS A 61 14.46 -6.69 1.92
C LYS A 61 13.91 -5.82 0.81
N VAL A 62 14.74 -5.52 -0.17
CA VAL A 62 14.30 -4.93 -1.44
C VAL A 62 13.89 -6.07 -2.37
N PHE A 63 12.64 -6.06 -2.81
CA PHE A 63 12.08 -6.97 -3.79
C PHE A 63 12.12 -6.30 -5.16
N GLU A 64 13.03 -6.75 -6.01
CA GLU A 64 13.39 -6.04 -7.24
C GLU A 64 12.55 -6.41 -8.46
N SER A 65 11.75 -7.48 -8.37
CA SER A 65 10.91 -7.93 -9.50
C SER A 65 9.97 -6.83 -9.95
N LEU A 66 9.90 -6.68 -11.27
CA LEU A 66 8.98 -5.79 -11.97
C LEU A 66 7.85 -6.55 -12.66
N ASP A 67 7.84 -7.88 -12.55
CA ASP A 67 6.75 -8.68 -13.07
C ASP A 67 5.48 -8.39 -12.28
N VAL A 68 4.39 -8.12 -13.01
CA VAL A 68 3.11 -7.73 -12.41
C VAL A 68 2.54 -8.83 -11.52
N TRP A 69 2.76 -10.10 -11.86
CA TRP A 69 2.28 -11.23 -11.08
C TRP A 69 3.10 -11.44 -9.83
N ASP A 70 4.41 -11.26 -9.90
CA ASP A 70 5.29 -11.26 -8.74
C ASP A 70 4.90 -10.17 -7.73
N ILE A 71 4.65 -8.95 -8.22
CA ILE A 71 4.19 -7.83 -7.38
C ILE A 71 2.81 -8.13 -6.77
N CYS A 72 1.88 -8.67 -7.56
CA CYS A 72 0.56 -9.04 -7.06
C CYS A 72 0.65 -10.16 -6.01
N ALA A 73 1.49 -11.17 -6.23
CA ALA A 73 1.72 -12.27 -5.30
C ALA A 73 2.35 -11.77 -3.99
N LEU A 74 3.29 -10.84 -4.07
CA LEU A 74 3.88 -10.18 -2.91
C LEU A 74 2.80 -9.47 -2.08
N VAL A 75 1.96 -8.64 -2.70
CA VAL A 75 0.90 -7.91 -2.00
C VAL A 75 -0.17 -8.85 -1.45
N ALA A 76 -0.60 -9.85 -2.23
CA ALA A 76 -1.62 -10.83 -1.85
C ALA A 76 -1.20 -11.69 -0.65
N SER A 77 0.10 -11.96 -0.53
CA SER A 77 0.67 -12.79 0.54
C SER A 77 1.10 -12.00 1.77
N ALA A 78 1.13 -10.66 1.69
CA ALA A 78 1.56 -9.81 2.79
C ALA A 78 0.57 -9.85 3.98
N ARG A 79 1.10 -9.60 5.18
CA ARG A 79 0.26 -9.38 6.38
C ARG A 79 -0.47 -8.03 6.32
N ALA A 80 0.16 -7.02 5.74
CA ALA A 80 -0.42 -5.72 5.45
C ALA A 80 0.28 -5.05 4.26
N TYR A 81 -0.46 -4.22 3.52
CA TYR A 81 0.08 -3.31 2.52
C TYR A 81 0.18 -1.89 3.06
N CYS A 82 1.31 -1.23 2.84
CA CYS A 82 1.50 0.19 3.09
C CYS A 82 2.18 0.81 1.87
N GLY A 83 1.56 1.80 1.23
CA GLY A 83 2.26 2.49 0.15
C GLY A 83 1.57 3.68 -0.50
N SER A 84 2.28 4.42 -1.34
CA SER A 84 1.71 5.60 -2.00
C SER A 84 0.82 5.26 -3.19
N SER A 85 0.97 4.09 -3.82
CA SER A 85 0.22 3.71 -5.03
C SER A 85 -1.23 3.28 -4.75
N LEU A 86 -2.17 3.78 -5.56
CA LEU A 86 -3.55 3.29 -5.54
C LEU A 86 -3.63 1.83 -6.03
N HIS A 87 -2.80 1.43 -7.00
CA HIS A 87 -2.81 0.07 -7.55
C HIS A 87 -2.50 -0.98 -6.49
N GLY A 88 -1.48 -0.73 -5.66
CA GLY A 88 -1.16 -1.63 -4.55
C GLY A 88 -2.31 -1.76 -3.55
N ARG A 89 -3.04 -0.65 -3.29
CA ARG A 89 -4.26 -0.69 -2.46
C ARG A 89 -5.35 -1.55 -3.09
N ILE A 90 -5.61 -1.41 -4.39
CA ILE A 90 -6.64 -2.19 -5.10
C ILE A 90 -6.31 -3.70 -5.05
N VAL A 91 -5.04 -4.08 -5.25
CA VAL A 91 -4.63 -5.48 -5.09
C VAL A 91 -4.83 -5.94 -3.65
N ALA A 92 -4.41 -5.15 -2.65
CA ALA A 92 -4.64 -5.48 -1.25
C ALA A 92 -6.14 -5.63 -0.91
N VAL A 93 -7.02 -4.81 -1.50
CA VAL A 93 -8.48 -4.95 -1.40
C VAL A 93 -8.94 -6.29 -1.97
N ALA A 94 -8.51 -6.64 -3.19
CA ALA A 94 -8.94 -7.86 -3.87
C ALA A 94 -8.59 -9.14 -3.08
N PHE A 95 -7.48 -9.12 -2.33
CA PHE A 95 -7.03 -10.24 -1.50
C PHE A 95 -7.36 -10.08 0.00
N ALA A 96 -8.27 -9.17 0.35
CA ALA A 96 -8.73 -8.90 1.71
C ALA A 96 -7.57 -8.65 2.72
N ARG A 97 -6.50 -8.01 2.25
CA ARG A 97 -5.33 -7.66 3.07
C ARG A 97 -5.58 -6.35 3.82
N PRO A 98 -5.19 -6.26 5.10
CA PRO A 98 -4.99 -5.00 5.80
C PRO A 98 -4.18 -4.01 4.96
N ARG A 99 -4.59 -2.75 4.92
CA ARG A 99 -3.95 -1.76 4.04
C ARG A 99 -4.11 -0.33 4.52
N VAL A 100 -3.10 0.47 4.23
CA VAL A 100 -3.11 1.93 4.39
C VAL A 100 -2.26 2.55 3.28
N ASN A 101 -2.60 3.77 2.84
CA ASN A 101 -1.77 4.48 1.87
C ASN A 101 -0.91 5.57 2.52
N LEU A 102 0.26 5.81 1.95
CA LEU A 102 1.13 6.92 2.33
C LEU A 102 0.68 8.21 1.66
N ARG A 103 0.60 9.28 2.44
CA ARG A 103 0.40 10.64 1.97
C ARG A 103 1.75 11.35 1.93
N HIS A 104 2.09 11.89 0.77
CA HIS A 104 3.33 12.65 0.60
C HIS A 104 3.30 13.92 1.48
N PRO A 105 4.38 14.29 2.19
CA PRO A 105 4.40 15.45 3.08
C PRO A 105 3.94 16.77 2.42
N GLY A 106 4.29 16.98 1.15
CA GLY A 106 3.86 18.14 0.36
C GLY A 106 2.38 18.15 -0.08
N SER A 107 1.62 17.09 0.23
CA SER A 107 0.19 17.01 -0.14
C SER A 107 -0.73 17.81 0.79
N GLY A 108 -0.29 18.12 2.01
CA GLY A 108 -1.15 18.68 3.06
C GLY A 108 -2.37 17.79 3.34
N ASP A 109 -3.52 18.42 3.61
CA ASP A 109 -4.80 17.75 3.89
C ASP A 109 -5.68 17.56 2.64
N ARG A 110 -5.11 17.72 1.44
CA ARG A 110 -5.86 17.56 0.19
C ARG A 110 -6.35 16.12 0.05
N CYS A 111 -7.60 15.96 -0.39
CA CYS A 111 -8.14 14.67 -0.78
C CYS A 111 -7.28 14.08 -1.91
N THR A 112 -6.73 12.89 -1.68
CA THR A 112 -5.92 12.16 -2.65
C THR A 112 -6.78 11.12 -3.36
N ARG A 113 -6.30 10.59 -4.50
CA ARG A 113 -6.99 9.48 -5.19
C ARG A 113 -7.20 8.28 -4.28
N GLN A 114 -6.25 8.04 -3.37
CA GLN A 114 -6.26 6.97 -2.39
C GLN A 114 -7.34 7.21 -1.32
N SER A 115 -7.45 8.44 -0.80
CA SER A 115 -8.51 8.75 0.17
C SER A 115 -9.89 8.76 -0.47
N ALA A 116 -10.04 9.30 -1.67
CA ALA A 116 -11.30 9.29 -2.41
C ALA A 116 -11.76 7.84 -2.71
N PHE A 117 -10.84 6.98 -3.16
CA PHE A 117 -11.12 5.57 -3.38
C PHE A 117 -11.58 4.88 -2.09
N ALA A 118 -10.84 5.05 -0.99
CA ALA A 118 -11.18 4.42 0.28
C ALA A 118 -12.55 4.87 0.80
N GLN A 119 -12.85 6.18 0.72
CA GLN A 119 -14.16 6.72 1.12
C GLN A 119 -15.31 6.17 0.28
N THR A 120 -15.07 5.90 -1.00
CA THR A 120 -16.11 5.42 -1.91
C THR A 120 -16.36 3.91 -1.75
N TRP A 121 -15.29 3.14 -1.61
CA TRP A 121 -15.36 1.69 -1.84
C TRP A 121 -15.15 0.84 -0.59
N GLU A 122 -14.66 1.40 0.51
CA GLU A 122 -14.27 0.63 1.69
C GLU A 122 -15.12 0.97 2.93
N PRO A 123 -15.27 0.01 3.85
CA PRO A 123 -16.06 0.23 5.06
C PRO A 123 -15.36 1.21 6.01
N ALA A 124 -16.16 1.85 6.85
CA ALA A 124 -15.64 2.64 7.97
C ALA A 124 -14.73 1.79 8.86
N GLY A 125 -13.65 2.40 9.37
CA GLY A 125 -12.66 1.73 10.23
C GLY A 125 -11.43 1.19 9.50
N VAL A 126 -11.42 1.10 8.16
CA VAL A 126 -10.18 0.83 7.41
C VAL A 126 -9.44 2.16 7.19
N PRO A 127 -8.18 2.31 7.62
CA PRO A 127 -7.45 3.55 7.42
C PRO A 127 -7.23 3.84 5.92
N ALA A 128 -7.59 5.05 5.51
CA ALA A 128 -7.43 5.50 4.14
C ALA A 128 -5.97 5.89 3.85
N THR A 129 -5.50 6.98 4.47
CA THR A 129 -4.13 7.50 4.27
C THR A 129 -3.50 7.94 5.59
N VAL A 130 -2.17 7.88 5.67
CA VAL A 130 -1.36 8.39 6.79
C VAL A 130 -0.16 9.16 6.28
N GLY A 131 0.32 10.14 7.06
CA GLY A 131 1.64 10.76 6.82
C GLY A 131 2.78 9.78 7.16
N VAL A 132 3.99 10.08 6.70
CA VAL A 132 5.16 9.20 6.87
C VAL A 132 5.55 9.04 8.34
N GLU A 133 5.29 10.04 9.16
CA GLU A 133 5.54 10.04 10.61
C GLU A 133 4.61 9.06 11.35
N ALA A 134 3.41 8.82 10.80
CA ALA A 134 2.36 7.99 11.38
C ALA A 134 2.28 6.59 10.74
N ILE A 135 3.35 6.12 10.09
CA ILE A 135 3.37 4.81 9.40
C ILE A 135 3.05 3.66 10.34
N ALA A 136 3.70 3.58 11.51
CA ALA A 136 3.49 2.49 12.44
C ALA A 136 2.03 2.44 12.92
N GLU A 137 1.50 3.57 13.41
CA GLU A 137 0.10 3.69 13.85
C GLU A 137 -0.90 3.42 12.72
N GLY A 138 -0.58 3.83 11.49
CA GLY A 138 -1.38 3.55 10.31
C GLY A 138 -1.46 2.06 10.01
N ILE A 139 -0.34 1.36 10.08
CA ILE A 139 -0.27 -0.09 9.86
C ILE A 139 -0.94 -0.83 11.02
N ASP A 140 -0.72 -0.43 12.27
CA ASP A 140 -1.38 -1.04 13.44
C ASP A 140 -2.90 -0.96 13.33
N ARG A 141 -3.43 0.22 12.99
CA ARG A 141 -4.88 0.38 12.75
C ARG A 141 -5.37 -0.46 11.57
N ALA A 142 -4.57 -0.59 10.52
CA ALA A 142 -4.92 -1.45 9.40
C ALA A 142 -4.96 -2.93 9.82
N LEU A 143 -3.96 -3.39 10.59
CA LEU A 143 -3.87 -4.75 11.11
C LEU A 143 -4.99 -5.08 12.10
N ALA A 144 -5.50 -4.09 12.82
CA ALA A 144 -6.65 -4.22 13.72
C ALA A 144 -8.00 -4.27 12.99
N ALA A 145 -8.05 -4.04 11.68
CA ALA A 145 -9.30 -4.07 10.92
C ALA A 145 -9.93 -5.47 10.95
N ASN A 146 -11.26 -5.52 11.01
CA ASN A 146 -12.00 -6.79 11.06
C ASN A 146 -11.83 -7.57 9.73
N GLN A 147 -11.21 -8.76 9.82
CA GLN A 147 -10.91 -9.59 8.64
C GLN A 147 -12.15 -9.98 7.83
N ALA A 148 -13.26 -10.35 8.49
CA ALA A 148 -14.50 -10.72 7.80
C ALA A 148 -15.10 -9.55 7.00
N SER A 149 -14.97 -8.32 7.52
CA SER A 149 -15.35 -7.09 6.81
C SER A 149 -14.47 -6.84 5.58
N LEU A 150 -13.15 -7.08 5.68
CA LEU A 150 -12.22 -6.97 4.55
C LEU A 150 -12.58 -7.97 3.44
N GLU A 151 -12.87 -9.22 3.81
CA GLU A 151 -13.29 -10.26 2.87
C GLU A 151 -14.64 -10.00 2.23
N HIS A 152 -15.61 -9.52 3.01
CA HIS A 152 -16.90 -9.09 2.48
C HIS A 152 -16.72 -7.97 1.45
N THR A 153 -15.87 -6.98 1.75
CA THR A 153 -15.55 -5.88 0.84
C THR A 153 -14.91 -6.40 -0.45
N ALA A 154 -13.93 -7.31 -0.35
CA ALA A 154 -13.27 -7.92 -1.51
C ALA A 154 -14.29 -8.61 -2.44
N ARG A 155 -15.16 -9.46 -1.88
CA ARG A 155 -16.21 -10.16 -2.64
C ARG A 155 -17.21 -9.20 -3.27
N ARG A 156 -17.67 -8.20 -2.52
CA ARG A 156 -18.63 -7.19 -3.02
C ARG A 156 -18.06 -6.41 -4.20
N LEU A 157 -16.83 -5.91 -4.09
CA LEU A 157 -16.20 -5.13 -5.17
C LEU A 157 -15.91 -5.98 -6.41
N ALA A 158 -15.47 -7.24 -6.23
CA ALA A 158 -15.29 -8.16 -7.35
C ALA A 158 -16.61 -8.45 -8.08
N SER A 159 -17.72 -8.61 -7.35
CA SER A 159 -19.06 -8.76 -7.94
C SER A 159 -19.52 -7.49 -8.66
N HIS A 160 -19.36 -6.31 -8.05
CA HIS A 160 -19.70 -5.03 -8.69
C HIS A 160 -18.92 -4.82 -10.00
N CYS A 161 -17.62 -5.16 -10.01
CA CYS A 161 -16.78 -5.06 -11.19
C CYS A 161 -17.31 -5.94 -12.33
N ARG A 162 -17.59 -7.22 -12.06
CA ARG A 162 -18.13 -8.16 -13.06
C ARG A 162 -19.48 -7.69 -13.62
N HIS A 163 -20.43 -7.35 -12.75
CA HIS A 163 -21.74 -6.86 -13.20
C HIS A 163 -21.62 -5.56 -14.02
N GLY A 164 -20.73 -4.65 -13.61
CA GLY A 164 -20.47 -3.42 -14.35
C GLY A 164 -19.90 -3.68 -15.76
N PHE A 165 -18.96 -4.60 -15.88
CA PHE A 165 -18.37 -4.98 -17.16
C PHE A 165 -19.36 -5.70 -18.07
N GLU A 166 -20.16 -6.63 -17.55
CA GLU A 166 -21.24 -7.28 -18.29
C GLU A 166 -22.23 -6.26 -18.85
N ALA A 167 -22.65 -5.29 -18.02
CA ALA A 167 -23.57 -4.24 -18.44
C ALA A 167 -23.00 -3.30 -19.51
N ILE A 168 -21.69 -3.01 -19.46
CA ILE A 168 -21.01 -2.23 -20.51
C ILE A 168 -20.88 -3.06 -21.79
N GLY A 169 -20.44 -4.32 -21.67
CA GLY A 169 -20.28 -5.23 -22.81
C GLY A 169 -21.57 -5.41 -23.59
N ALA A 170 -22.69 -5.60 -22.89
CA ALA A 170 -24.02 -5.74 -23.52
C ALA A 170 -24.50 -4.47 -24.26
N ARG A 171 -23.90 -3.29 -23.99
CA ARG A 171 -24.19 -2.05 -24.73
C ARG A 171 -23.31 -1.85 -25.96
N LEU A 172 -22.25 -2.64 -26.08
CA LEU A 172 -21.28 -2.57 -27.18
C LEU A 172 -21.60 -3.59 -28.30
N THR A 173 -22.51 -4.53 -28.04
CA THR A 173 -23.03 -5.54 -28.98
C THR A 173 -24.44 -5.19 -29.41
#